data_AF-A0AA35X8J6-F1
#
_entry.id   AF-A0AA35X8J6-F1
#
_cell.length_a   1.000
_cell.length_b   1.000
_cell.length_c   1.000
_cell.angle_alpha   90.00
_cell.angle_beta   90.00
_cell.angle_gamma   90.00
#
_symmetry.space_group_name_H-M   'P 1'
#
loop_
_entity.id
_entity.type
_entity.pdbx_description
1 polymer ?
#
loop_
_entity_poly.entity_id
_entity_poly.type
_entity_poly.pdbx_seq_one_letter_code
_entity_poly.pdbx_strand_id
1 'polypeptide(L)'
;MTGSAGISPRSAAKVRVQLERERAELLKKTGLAEGERDSTRRELERKEEELAKAQEQHAEMERKLKDLSSKVIVGGVNLLEKAETQQRLLEQSARELEKRKKKEAKLTRKLQRKEAERVDMEEKYATLQDEAAAKKTRLKEVWREVQRTREELSNQRADFEQERQAMEETVRELSREVRLHQLVIDAYVPDQYQQLIHSHSTWNDDTGEWHLRGVAYTGNNVQRPQPPPHDHQEPEWDTRMAYLSYHIGEVRVHSLSERS
;
A
#
# COMPACT_ATOMS: atom_id res chain seq x y z
N MET A 1 4.40 -28.77 70.16
CA MET A 1 5.09 -30.05 70.43
C MET A 1 5.86 -29.90 71.72
N THR A 2 5.64 -30.83 72.64
CA THR A 2 5.92 -30.77 74.08
C THR A 2 7.41 -30.66 74.38
N GLY A 3 7.80 -29.56 75.04
CA GLY A 3 9.15 -29.39 75.59
C GLY A 3 9.35 -30.34 76.76
N SER A 4 10.14 -31.39 76.55
CA SER A 4 10.64 -32.24 77.62
C SER A 4 11.50 -31.38 78.55
N ALA A 5 11.07 -31.23 79.79
CA ALA A 5 11.80 -30.50 80.83
C ALA A 5 13.06 -31.30 81.19
N GLY A 6 14.14 -31.06 80.43
CA GLY A 6 15.46 -31.56 80.76
C GLY A 6 15.86 -31.03 82.13
N ILE A 7 16.11 -31.95 83.06
CA ILE A 7 16.60 -31.62 84.40
C ILE A 7 17.91 -30.84 84.22
N SER A 8 17.92 -29.55 84.59
CA SER A 8 19.13 -28.73 84.56
C SER A 8 20.27 -29.46 85.29
N PRO A 9 21.53 -29.42 84.81
CA PRO A 9 22.66 -30.11 85.46
C PRO A 9 22.80 -29.75 86.95
N ARG A 10 22.37 -28.53 87.33
CA ARG A 10 22.34 -28.05 88.72
C ARG A 10 21.22 -28.69 89.56
N SER A 11 20.14 -29.14 88.94
CA SER A 11 19.04 -29.89 89.54
C SER A 11 19.39 -31.38 89.69
N ALA A 12 19.99 -32.00 88.67
CA ALA A 12 20.43 -33.41 88.72
C ALA A 12 21.50 -33.66 89.80
N ALA A 13 22.41 -32.71 90.01
CA ALA A 13 23.40 -32.76 91.09
C ALA A 13 22.76 -32.70 92.49
N LYS A 14 21.66 -31.94 92.66
CA LYS A 14 20.92 -31.88 93.93
C LYS A 14 20.19 -33.19 94.23
N VAL A 15 19.58 -33.80 93.22
CA VAL A 15 18.87 -35.09 93.34
C VAL A 15 19.85 -36.23 93.70
N ARG A 16 21.08 -36.23 93.15
CA ARG A 16 22.15 -37.16 93.56
C ARG A 16 22.52 -37.06 95.04
N VAL A 17 22.73 -35.82 95.52
CA VAL A 17 23.09 -35.58 96.93
C VAL A 17 21.93 -35.96 97.86
N GLN A 18 20.67 -35.82 97.42
CA GLN A 18 19.50 -36.27 98.17
C GLN A 18 19.39 -37.81 98.21
N LEU A 19 19.63 -38.50 97.09
CA LEU A 19 19.67 -39.97 97.03
C LEU A 19 20.78 -40.58 97.90
N GLU A 20 21.98 -39.99 97.91
CA GLU A 20 23.08 -40.44 98.78
C GLU A 20 22.76 -40.27 100.27
N ARG A 21 22.04 -39.20 100.63
CA ARG A 21 21.56 -38.97 102.01
C ARG A 21 20.49 -39.98 102.40
N GLU A 22 19.50 -40.22 101.53
CA GLU A 22 18.45 -41.23 101.75
C GLU A 22 19.03 -42.65 101.87
N ARG A 23 20.05 -42.98 101.06
CA ARG A 23 20.82 -44.25 101.16
C ARG A 23 21.53 -44.42 102.50
N ALA A 24 22.16 -43.35 102.99
CA ALA A 24 22.86 -43.36 104.29
C ALA A 24 21.89 -43.45 105.47
N GLU A 25 20.68 -42.88 105.35
CA GLU A 25 19.63 -42.98 106.38
C GLU A 25 18.99 -44.38 106.42
N LEU A 26 18.78 -45.02 105.28
CA LEU A 26 18.29 -46.42 105.19
C LEU A 26 19.25 -47.42 105.86
N LEU A 27 20.57 -47.22 105.68
CA LEU A 27 21.62 -48.04 106.31
C LEU A 27 21.63 -47.92 107.84
N LYS A 28 21.29 -46.75 108.40
CA LYS A 28 21.29 -46.51 109.86
C LYS A 28 20.05 -47.04 110.60
N LYS A 29 18.92 -47.28 109.93
CA LYS A 29 17.64 -47.72 110.57
C LYS A 29 17.52 -49.25 110.70
N THR A 30 18.31 -49.92 111.56
CA THR A 30 18.37 -51.40 111.73
C THR A 30 17.21 -52.05 112.51
N GLY A 31 15.98 -51.53 112.41
CA GLY A 31 14.84 -52.01 113.22
C GLY A 31 13.46 -51.92 112.57
N LEU A 32 13.36 -52.16 111.26
CA LEU A 32 12.08 -52.22 110.52
C LEU A 32 11.88 -53.61 109.92
N ALA A 33 10.63 -54.07 109.86
CA ALA A 33 10.24 -55.34 109.25
C ALA A 33 10.80 -55.47 107.83
N GLU A 34 11.41 -56.62 107.52
CA GLU A 34 12.21 -56.87 106.30
C GLU A 34 11.49 -56.45 104.99
N GLY A 35 10.16 -56.53 104.94
CA GLY A 35 9.36 -56.17 103.76
C GLY A 35 9.33 -54.68 103.39
N GLU A 36 9.37 -53.75 104.35
CA GLU A 36 9.36 -52.30 104.07
C GLU A 36 10.76 -51.74 103.76
N ARG A 37 11.80 -52.39 104.29
CA ARG A 37 13.19 -52.10 103.91
C ARG A 37 13.48 -52.52 102.48
N ASP A 38 12.96 -53.68 102.07
CA ASP A 38 13.14 -54.14 100.69
C ASP A 38 12.33 -53.30 99.69
N SER A 39 11.15 -52.79 100.04
CA SER A 39 10.38 -51.90 99.15
C SER A 39 11.06 -50.54 98.98
N THR A 40 11.49 -49.91 100.07
CA THR A 40 12.20 -48.62 100.05
C THR A 40 13.57 -48.72 99.39
N ARG A 41 14.30 -49.82 99.60
CA ARG A 41 15.56 -50.10 98.88
C ARG A 41 15.32 -50.28 97.38
N ARG A 42 14.28 -50.99 96.97
CA ARG A 42 13.91 -51.14 95.55
C ARG A 42 13.49 -49.82 94.91
N GLU A 43 12.80 -48.95 95.65
CA GLU A 43 12.46 -47.61 95.16
C GLU A 43 13.70 -46.71 95.02
N LEU A 44 14.65 -46.82 95.96
CA LEU A 44 15.92 -46.10 95.89
C LEU A 44 16.77 -46.60 94.71
N GLU A 45 16.88 -47.93 94.53
CA GLU A 45 17.55 -48.56 93.39
C GLU A 45 16.90 -48.16 92.06
N ARG A 46 15.56 -48.09 91.99
CA ARG A 46 14.83 -47.58 90.81
C ARG A 46 15.16 -46.11 90.51
N LYS A 47 15.18 -45.24 91.53
CA LYS A 47 15.53 -43.81 91.33
C LYS A 47 17.00 -43.62 90.95
N GLU A 48 17.91 -44.43 91.51
CA GLU A 48 19.32 -44.45 91.11
C GLU A 48 19.48 -44.93 89.66
N GLU A 49 18.76 -45.97 89.25
CA GLU A 49 18.74 -46.46 87.87
C GLU A 49 18.15 -45.43 86.89
N GLU A 50 17.05 -44.77 87.24
CA GLU A 50 16.43 -43.72 86.42
C GLU A 50 17.36 -42.52 86.27
N LEU A 51 18.04 -42.12 87.34
CA LEU A 51 19.01 -41.03 87.29
C LEU A 51 20.27 -41.41 86.50
N ALA A 52 20.74 -42.65 86.62
CA ALA A 52 21.84 -43.17 85.82
C ALA A 52 21.47 -43.21 84.32
N LYS A 53 20.29 -43.72 83.98
CA LYS A 53 19.75 -43.71 82.61
C LYS A 53 19.61 -42.28 82.06
N ALA A 54 19.12 -41.34 82.87
CA ALA A 54 19.00 -39.93 82.46
C ALA A 54 20.38 -39.27 82.24
N GLN A 55 21.38 -39.61 83.06
CA GLN A 55 22.75 -39.12 82.89
C GLN A 55 23.45 -39.72 81.70
N GLU A 56 23.23 -41.01 81.44
CA GLU A 56 23.72 -41.69 80.25
C GLU A 56 23.12 -41.06 78.98
N GLN A 57 21.80 -40.83 78.97
CA GLN A 57 21.12 -40.12 77.89
C GLN A 57 21.64 -38.68 77.73
N HIS A 58 21.86 -37.94 78.82
CA HIS A 58 22.40 -36.59 78.76
C HIS A 58 23.84 -36.57 78.22
N ALA A 59 24.69 -37.48 78.69
CA ALA A 59 26.07 -37.63 78.22
C ALA A 59 26.11 -38.06 76.75
N GLU A 60 25.20 -38.93 76.32
CA GLU A 60 25.04 -39.33 74.92
C GLU A 60 24.61 -38.14 74.05
N MET A 61 23.66 -37.32 74.52
CA MET A 61 23.22 -36.11 73.83
C MET A 61 24.32 -35.04 73.76
N GLU A 62 25.11 -34.87 74.82
CA GLU A 62 26.28 -33.98 74.81
C GLU A 62 27.38 -34.48 73.87
N ARG A 63 27.62 -35.79 73.81
CA ARG A 63 28.54 -36.39 72.83
C ARG A 63 28.04 -36.16 71.41
N LYS A 64 26.75 -36.38 71.14
CA LYS A 64 26.13 -36.08 69.82
C LYS A 64 26.22 -34.60 69.46
N LEU A 65 26.01 -33.69 70.41
CA LEU A 65 26.16 -32.24 70.23
C LEU A 65 27.61 -31.84 69.94
N LYS A 66 28.56 -32.39 70.71
CA LYS A 66 29.99 -32.15 70.49
C LYS A 66 30.43 -32.69 69.14
N ASP A 67 30.00 -33.89 68.75
CA ASP A 67 30.27 -34.47 67.43
C ASP A 67 29.66 -33.65 66.29
N LEU A 68 28.44 -33.13 66.45
CA LEU A 68 27.85 -32.24 65.47
C LEU A 68 28.59 -30.90 65.40
N SER A 69 28.94 -30.31 66.54
CA SER A 69 29.70 -29.05 66.59
C SER A 69 31.10 -29.21 65.99
N SER A 70 31.78 -30.33 66.26
CA SER A 70 33.10 -30.62 65.71
C SER A 70 33.01 -30.95 64.23
N LYS A 71 31.97 -31.63 63.76
CA LYS A 71 31.73 -31.83 62.31
C LYS A 71 31.40 -30.52 61.59
N VAL A 72 30.73 -29.57 62.24
CA VAL A 72 30.38 -28.26 61.68
C VAL A 72 31.57 -27.28 61.68
N ILE A 73 32.49 -27.38 62.64
CA ILE A 73 33.62 -26.43 62.83
C ILE A 73 34.98 -27.02 62.39
N VAL A 74 35.23 -28.31 62.64
CA VAL A 74 36.54 -28.99 62.46
C VAL A 74 36.50 -29.99 61.29
N GLY A 75 35.29 -30.37 60.82
CA GLY A 75 35.08 -31.23 59.65
C GLY A 75 35.31 -30.51 58.32
N GLY A 76 36.53 -30.02 58.06
CA GLY A 76 37.07 -29.71 56.74
C GLY A 76 36.40 -28.59 55.92
N VAL A 77 35.26 -28.05 56.36
CA VAL A 77 34.56 -26.97 55.68
C VAL A 77 33.74 -26.16 56.68
N ASN A 78 34.09 -24.89 56.88
CA ASN A 78 33.24 -23.91 57.55
C ASN A 78 31.91 -23.75 56.79
N LEU A 79 30.85 -24.41 57.26
CA LEU A 79 29.50 -24.33 56.67
C LEU A 79 28.98 -22.88 56.65
N LEU A 80 29.35 -22.08 57.66
CA LEU A 80 29.02 -20.66 57.74
C LEU A 80 29.68 -19.87 56.61
N GLU A 81 30.97 -20.10 56.35
CA GLU A 81 31.71 -19.46 55.25
C GLU A 81 31.21 -19.95 53.89
N LYS A 82 30.81 -21.23 53.75
CA LYS A 82 30.15 -21.73 52.53
C LYS A 82 28.81 -21.05 52.27
N ALA A 83 27.99 -20.85 53.30
CA ALA A 83 26.72 -20.14 53.17
C ALA A 83 26.96 -18.67 52.79
N GLU A 84 27.93 -18.00 53.40
CA GLU A 84 28.26 -16.62 53.08
C GLU A 84 28.82 -16.46 51.65
N THR A 85 29.71 -17.37 51.23
CA THR A 85 30.24 -17.40 49.86
C THR A 85 29.16 -17.70 48.83
N GLN A 86 28.26 -18.65 49.10
CA GLN A 86 27.09 -18.92 48.25
C GLN A 86 26.17 -17.70 48.15
N GLN A 87 25.92 -17.01 49.26
CA GLN A 87 25.09 -15.81 49.28
C GLN A 87 25.73 -14.67 48.47
N ARG A 88 27.05 -14.46 48.60
CA ARG A 88 27.79 -13.49 47.76
C ARG A 88 27.73 -13.88 46.27
N LEU A 89 27.83 -15.16 45.94
CA LEU A 89 27.75 -15.64 44.55
C LEU A 89 26.34 -15.42 43.96
N LEU A 90 25.29 -15.71 44.74
CA LEU A 90 23.91 -15.45 44.38
C LEU A 90 23.68 -13.96 44.14
N GLU A 91 24.19 -13.10 45.03
CA GLU A 91 24.05 -11.65 44.89
C GLU A 91 24.80 -11.12 43.64
N GLN A 92 26.00 -11.62 43.36
CA GLN A 92 26.73 -11.30 42.14
C GLN A 92 25.97 -11.73 40.88
N SER A 93 25.44 -12.96 40.87
CA SER A 93 24.64 -13.47 39.75
C SER A 93 23.36 -12.66 39.55
N ALA A 94 22.66 -12.29 40.63
CA ALA A 94 21.47 -11.45 40.59
C ALA A 94 21.77 -10.07 39.99
N ARG A 95 22.89 -9.44 40.41
CA ARG A 95 23.35 -8.17 39.85
C ARG A 95 23.71 -8.28 38.36
N GLU A 96 24.35 -9.37 37.94
CA GLU A 96 24.62 -9.62 36.52
C GLU A 96 23.34 -9.81 35.71
N LEU A 97 22.38 -10.57 36.24
CA LEU A 97 21.11 -10.86 35.60
C LEU A 97 20.29 -9.58 35.45
N GLU A 98 20.31 -8.68 36.45
CA GLU A 98 19.69 -7.36 36.36
C GLU A 98 20.36 -6.48 35.29
N LYS A 99 21.70 -6.48 35.22
CA LYS A 99 22.44 -5.77 34.15
C LYS A 99 22.09 -6.31 32.77
N ARG A 100 21.95 -7.63 32.62
CA ARG A 100 21.53 -8.27 31.35
C ARG A 100 20.10 -7.86 30.99
N LYS A 101 19.15 -7.93 31.93
CA LYS A 101 17.76 -7.47 31.72
C LYS A 101 17.69 -6.00 31.32
N LYS A 102 18.48 -5.12 31.95
CA LYS A 102 18.55 -3.69 31.56
C LYS A 102 19.09 -3.49 30.14
N LYS A 103 20.13 -4.25 29.76
CA LYS A 103 20.69 -4.21 28.39
C LYS A 103 19.69 -4.74 27.37
N GLU A 104 19.05 -5.86 27.65
CA GLU A 104 18.01 -6.46 26.82
C GLU A 104 16.86 -5.49 26.61
N ALA A 105 16.27 -4.94 27.68
CA ALA A 105 15.21 -3.94 27.58
C ALA A 105 15.61 -2.70 26.75
N LYS A 106 16.87 -2.24 26.88
CA LYS A 106 17.40 -1.13 26.07
C LYS A 106 17.53 -1.51 24.60
N LEU A 107 17.93 -2.74 24.28
CA LEU A 107 18.01 -3.26 22.92
C LEU A 107 16.62 -3.41 22.32
N THR A 108 15.68 -4.02 23.05
CA THR A 108 14.28 -4.18 22.62
C THR A 108 13.64 -2.83 22.31
N ARG A 109 13.82 -1.83 23.18
CA ARG A 109 13.31 -0.47 22.94
C ARG A 109 13.93 0.19 21.71
N LYS A 110 15.23 -0.03 21.45
CA LYS A 110 15.88 0.47 20.23
C LYS A 110 15.35 -0.23 18.98
N LEU A 111 15.09 -1.53 19.08
CA LEU A 111 14.58 -2.35 17.99
C LEU A 111 13.17 -1.90 17.61
N GLN A 112 12.29 -1.75 18.60
CA GLN A 112 10.94 -1.19 18.42
C GLN A 112 10.97 0.22 17.79
N ARG A 113 11.90 1.08 18.20
CA ARG A 113 12.02 2.42 17.60
C ARG A 113 12.41 2.34 16.13
N LYS A 114 13.37 1.48 15.78
CA LYS A 114 13.77 1.27 14.39
C LYS A 114 12.68 0.65 13.55
N GLU A 115 11.89 -0.27 14.12
CA GLU A 115 10.73 -0.86 13.45
C GLU A 115 9.66 0.20 13.17
N ALA A 116 9.34 1.06 14.15
CA ALA A 116 8.43 2.18 13.94
C ALA A 116 8.94 3.14 12.86
N GLU A 117 10.21 3.54 12.92
CA GLU A 117 10.84 4.36 11.86
C GLU A 117 10.78 3.68 10.48
N ARG A 118 10.91 2.35 10.42
CA ARG A 118 10.80 1.59 9.16
C ARG A 118 9.38 1.64 8.60
N VAL A 119 8.37 1.40 9.45
CA VAL A 119 6.95 1.47 9.06
C VAL A 119 6.59 2.87 8.57
N ASP A 120 6.99 3.92 9.30
CA ASP A 120 6.75 5.31 8.88
C ASP A 120 7.37 5.61 7.50
N MET A 121 8.55 5.06 7.21
CA MET A 121 9.19 5.21 5.91
C MET A 121 8.44 4.42 4.83
N GLU A 122 8.05 3.17 5.09
CA GLU A 122 7.26 2.34 4.17
C GLU A 122 5.94 3.03 3.78
N GLU A 123 5.22 3.62 4.74
CA GLU A 123 3.99 4.39 4.49
C GLU A 123 4.24 5.63 3.61
N LYS A 124 5.31 6.38 3.89
CA LYS A 124 5.71 7.54 3.07
C LYS A 124 6.07 7.11 1.64
N TYR A 125 6.81 6.01 1.49
CA TYR A 125 7.16 5.48 0.16
C TYR A 125 5.93 5.02 -0.60
N ALA A 126 4.99 4.32 0.04
CA ALA A 126 3.73 3.92 -0.58
C ALA A 126 2.92 5.14 -1.07
N THR A 127 2.79 6.17 -0.21
CA THR A 127 2.09 7.41 -0.57
C THR A 127 2.73 8.11 -1.76
N LEU A 128 4.07 8.20 -1.78
CA LEU A 128 4.80 8.79 -2.91
C LEU A 128 4.65 7.98 -4.20
N GLN A 129 4.60 6.65 -4.11
CA GLN A 129 4.37 5.78 -5.26
C GLN A 129 2.97 5.97 -5.84
N ASP A 130 1.94 6.05 -4.99
CA ASP A 130 0.57 6.30 -5.40
C ASP A 130 0.43 7.68 -6.08
N GLU A 131 1.05 8.72 -5.52
CA GLU A 131 1.09 10.04 -6.16
C GLU A 131 1.78 10.02 -7.52
N ALA A 132 2.92 9.32 -7.63
CA ALA A 132 3.65 9.21 -8.89
C ALA A 132 2.82 8.46 -9.95
N ALA A 133 2.12 7.39 -9.53
CA ALA A 133 1.20 6.65 -10.39
C ALA A 133 0.03 7.53 -10.86
N ALA A 134 -0.61 8.28 -9.94
CA ALA A 134 -1.69 9.20 -10.26
C ALA A 134 -1.24 10.35 -11.18
N LYS A 135 -0.03 10.89 -11.00
CA LYS A 135 0.55 11.89 -11.91
C LYS A 135 0.82 11.29 -13.29
N LYS A 136 1.29 10.04 -13.36
CA LYS A 136 1.55 9.34 -14.62
C LYS A 136 0.26 9.06 -15.41
N THR A 137 -0.83 8.70 -14.74
CA THR A 137 -2.13 8.50 -15.42
C THR A 137 -2.67 9.82 -15.97
N ARG A 138 -2.67 10.89 -15.16
CA ARG A 138 -3.07 12.24 -15.61
C ARG A 138 -2.23 12.72 -16.79
N LEU A 139 -0.92 12.52 -16.75
CA LEU A 139 -0.03 12.89 -17.85
C LEU A 139 -0.39 12.14 -19.14
N LYS A 140 -0.70 10.85 -19.06
CA LYS A 140 -1.13 10.06 -20.22
C LYS A 140 -2.48 10.54 -20.79
N GLU A 141 -3.41 10.93 -19.93
CA GLU A 141 -4.71 11.47 -20.34
C GLU A 141 -4.54 12.79 -21.08
N VAL A 142 -3.84 13.75 -20.48
CA VAL A 142 -3.55 15.04 -21.11
C VAL A 142 -2.76 14.86 -22.39
N TRP A 143 -1.78 13.94 -22.43
CA TRP A 143 -1.06 13.64 -23.66
C TRP A 143 -1.99 13.12 -24.77
N ARG A 144 -2.93 12.23 -24.43
CA ARG A 144 -3.92 11.72 -25.39
C ARG A 144 -4.82 12.85 -25.91
N GLU A 145 -5.25 13.75 -25.05
CA GLU A 145 -6.04 14.92 -25.43
C GLU A 145 -5.27 15.87 -26.35
N VAL A 146 -3.98 16.10 -26.07
CA VAL A 146 -3.08 16.88 -26.94
C VAL A 146 -2.90 16.21 -28.30
N GLN A 147 -2.75 14.87 -28.36
CA GLN A 147 -2.67 14.19 -29.66
C GLN A 147 -4.00 14.28 -30.42
N ARG A 148 -5.13 14.07 -29.74
CA ARG A 148 -6.46 14.19 -30.36
C ARG A 148 -6.67 15.57 -30.97
N THR A 149 -6.40 16.63 -30.21
CA THR A 149 -6.55 18.01 -30.69
C THR A 149 -5.58 18.37 -31.81
N ARG A 150 -4.36 17.78 -31.82
CA ARG A 150 -3.42 17.92 -32.94
C ARG A 150 -3.92 17.24 -34.21
N GLU A 151 -4.49 16.05 -34.08
CA GLU A 151 -5.10 15.31 -35.20
C GLU A 151 -6.32 16.08 -35.73
N GLU A 152 -7.21 16.55 -34.84
CA GLU A 152 -8.35 17.40 -35.20
C GLU A 152 -7.89 18.65 -35.97
N LEU A 153 -6.86 19.35 -35.48
CA LEU A 153 -6.32 20.53 -36.16
C LEU A 153 -5.71 20.19 -37.52
N SER A 154 -5.04 19.05 -37.65
CA SER A 154 -4.48 18.59 -38.92
C SER A 154 -5.59 18.30 -39.94
N ASN A 155 -6.65 17.61 -39.51
CA ASN A 155 -7.80 17.29 -40.34
C ASN A 155 -8.52 18.56 -40.79
N GLN A 156 -8.81 19.48 -39.87
CA GLN A 156 -9.43 20.77 -40.20
C GLN A 156 -8.61 21.59 -41.21
N ARG A 157 -7.29 21.57 -41.11
CA ARG A 157 -6.42 22.24 -42.09
C ARG A 157 -6.47 21.60 -43.47
N ALA A 158 -6.53 20.27 -43.53
CA ALA A 158 -6.65 19.54 -44.79
C ALA A 158 -8.01 19.82 -45.45
N ASP A 159 -9.09 19.76 -44.67
CA ASP A 159 -10.44 20.06 -45.13
C ASP A 159 -10.55 21.50 -45.64
N PHE A 160 -10.03 22.47 -44.87
CA PHE A 160 -10.00 23.88 -45.28
C PHE A 160 -9.22 24.09 -46.58
N GLU A 161 -8.07 23.43 -46.73
CA GLU A 161 -7.27 23.55 -47.95
C GLU A 161 -7.99 22.94 -49.16
N GLN A 162 -8.67 21.81 -48.97
CA GLN A 162 -9.48 21.20 -50.03
C GLN A 162 -10.67 22.10 -50.42
N GLU A 163 -11.40 22.65 -49.44
CA GLU A 163 -12.50 23.58 -49.69
C GLU A 163 -11.99 24.85 -50.40
N ARG A 164 -10.86 25.40 -49.95
CA ARG A 164 -10.22 26.55 -50.60
C ARG A 164 -9.87 26.26 -52.05
N GLN A 165 -9.27 25.10 -52.34
CA GLN A 165 -8.95 24.68 -53.70
C GLN A 165 -10.21 24.51 -54.56
N ALA A 166 -11.27 23.88 -54.03
CA ALA A 166 -12.53 23.74 -54.73
C ALA A 166 -13.16 25.10 -55.07
N MET A 167 -13.15 26.05 -54.13
CA MET A 167 -13.64 27.42 -54.38
C MET A 167 -12.79 28.14 -55.44
N GLU A 168 -11.47 27.99 -55.41
CA GLU A 168 -10.58 28.54 -56.44
C GLU A 168 -10.86 27.94 -57.82
N GLU A 169 -11.16 26.65 -57.89
CA GLU A 169 -11.55 25.99 -59.14
C GLU A 169 -12.86 26.54 -59.68
N THR A 170 -13.87 26.73 -58.84
CA THR A 170 -15.14 27.37 -59.21
C THR A 170 -14.92 28.80 -59.72
N VAL A 171 -14.08 29.59 -59.04
CA VAL A 171 -13.74 30.96 -59.50
C VAL A 171 -13.06 30.92 -60.87
N ARG A 172 -12.13 29.99 -61.09
CA ARG A 172 -11.47 29.82 -62.40
C ARG A 172 -12.46 29.42 -63.49
N GLU A 173 -13.42 28.56 -63.18
CA GLU A 173 -14.47 28.14 -64.09
C GLU A 173 -15.40 29.29 -64.49
N LEU A 174 -15.97 29.99 -63.51
CA LEU A 174 -16.82 31.17 -63.75
C LEU A 174 -16.05 32.25 -64.52
N SER A 175 -14.76 32.45 -64.23
CA SER A 175 -13.93 33.39 -64.97
C SER A 175 -13.72 32.98 -66.43
N ARG A 176 -13.69 31.68 -66.75
CA ARG A 176 -13.64 31.21 -68.15
C ARG A 176 -14.99 31.42 -68.82
N GLU A 177 -16.08 31.12 -68.14
CA GLU A 177 -17.45 31.28 -68.65
C GLU A 177 -17.75 32.75 -68.98
N VAL A 178 -17.46 33.68 -68.06
CA VAL A 178 -17.60 35.12 -68.30
C VAL A 178 -16.79 35.58 -69.51
N ARG A 179 -15.53 35.13 -69.63
CA ARG A 179 -14.69 35.47 -70.79
C ARG A 179 -15.25 34.91 -72.10
N LEU A 180 -15.82 33.70 -72.07
CA LEU A 180 -16.47 33.09 -73.22
C LEU A 180 -17.71 33.91 -73.63
N HIS A 181 -18.58 34.28 -72.69
CA HIS A 181 -19.74 35.11 -72.97
C HIS A 181 -19.34 36.47 -73.53
N GLN A 182 -18.31 37.11 -72.96
CA GLN A 182 -17.80 38.38 -73.47
C GLN A 182 -17.30 38.23 -74.92
N LEU A 183 -16.55 37.17 -75.23
CA LEU A 183 -16.08 36.90 -76.59
C LEU A 183 -17.23 36.74 -77.59
N VAL A 184 -18.31 36.06 -77.19
CA VAL A 184 -19.52 35.91 -78.02
C VAL A 184 -20.20 37.28 -78.22
N ILE A 185 -20.34 38.07 -77.17
CA ILE A 185 -20.91 39.42 -77.24
C ILE A 185 -20.09 40.29 -78.20
N ASP A 186 -18.76 40.31 -78.04
CA ASP A 186 -17.85 41.10 -78.87
C ASP A 186 -17.87 40.67 -80.34
N ALA A 187 -18.05 39.37 -80.62
CA ALA A 187 -18.09 38.84 -81.98
C ALA A 187 -19.40 39.18 -82.74
N TYR A 188 -20.53 39.28 -82.04
CA TYR A 188 -21.85 39.35 -82.67
C TYR A 188 -22.64 40.64 -82.39
N VAL A 189 -22.27 41.42 -81.37
CA VAL A 189 -22.98 42.65 -80.97
C VAL A 189 -22.06 43.86 -81.11
N PRO A 190 -22.31 44.79 -82.04
CA PRO A 190 -21.54 46.03 -82.15
C PRO A 190 -21.55 46.86 -80.85
N ASP A 191 -20.42 47.50 -80.53
CA ASP A 191 -20.21 48.28 -79.30
C ASP A 191 -21.31 49.31 -79.01
N GLN A 192 -21.85 49.96 -80.05
CA GLN A 192 -22.92 50.94 -79.91
C GLN A 192 -24.19 50.35 -79.29
N TYR A 193 -24.54 49.12 -79.68
CA TYR A 193 -25.70 48.42 -79.12
C TYR A 193 -25.40 47.85 -77.73
N GLN A 194 -24.16 47.42 -77.47
CA GLN A 194 -23.75 46.99 -76.13
C GLN A 194 -23.90 48.13 -75.11
N GLN A 195 -23.42 49.33 -75.46
CA GLN A 195 -23.55 50.53 -74.62
C GLN A 195 -25.02 50.90 -74.38
N LEU A 196 -25.85 50.82 -75.42
CA LEU A 196 -27.28 51.08 -75.32
C LEU A 196 -27.95 50.10 -74.34
N ILE A 197 -27.68 48.80 -74.46
CA ILE A 197 -28.21 47.76 -73.57
C ILE A 197 -27.75 48.01 -72.13
N HIS A 198 -26.46 48.26 -71.92
CA HIS A 198 -25.90 48.52 -70.59
C HIS A 198 -26.50 49.77 -69.92
N SER A 199 -26.78 50.83 -70.69
CA SER A 199 -27.39 52.06 -70.15
C SER A 199 -28.85 51.87 -69.70
N HIS A 200 -29.52 50.84 -70.23
CA HIS A 200 -30.93 50.55 -69.97
C HIS A 200 -31.14 49.30 -69.11
N SER A 201 -30.07 48.61 -68.70
CA SER A 201 -30.12 47.49 -67.76
C SER A 201 -29.96 47.98 -66.31
N THR A 202 -30.72 47.39 -65.41
CA THR A 202 -30.67 47.65 -63.97
C THR A 202 -30.71 46.33 -63.23
N TRP A 203 -29.77 46.13 -62.32
CA TRP A 203 -29.77 44.99 -61.42
C TRP A 203 -30.80 45.18 -60.32
N ASN A 204 -31.57 44.13 -60.02
CA ASN A 204 -32.50 44.11 -58.90
C ASN A 204 -31.97 43.16 -57.81
N ASP A 205 -31.55 43.72 -56.67
CA ASP A 205 -31.00 42.96 -55.54
C ASP A 205 -32.04 42.08 -54.84
N ASP A 206 -33.33 42.44 -54.88
CA ASP A 206 -34.39 41.70 -54.19
C ASP A 206 -34.76 40.41 -54.94
N THR A 207 -34.71 40.45 -56.28
CA THR A 207 -35.02 39.28 -57.13
C THR A 207 -33.78 38.56 -57.64
N GLY A 208 -32.61 39.20 -57.62
CA GLY A 208 -31.37 38.66 -58.17
C GLY A 208 -31.38 38.56 -59.70
N GLU A 209 -32.09 39.47 -60.38
CA GLU A 209 -32.26 39.43 -61.84
C GLU A 209 -31.98 40.78 -62.51
N TRP A 210 -31.41 40.73 -63.72
CA TRP A 210 -31.24 41.89 -64.58
C TRP A 210 -32.58 42.30 -65.21
N HIS A 211 -32.99 43.55 -64.97
CA HIS A 211 -34.14 44.15 -65.62
C HIS A 211 -33.68 45.08 -66.75
N LEU A 212 -34.20 44.87 -67.96
CA LEU A 212 -33.92 45.74 -69.10
C LEU A 212 -35.18 46.58 -69.42
N ARG A 213 -35.00 47.90 -69.58
CA ARG A 213 -36.11 48.80 -69.90
C ARG A 213 -36.59 48.56 -71.33
N GLY A 214 -37.91 48.43 -71.51
CA GLY A 214 -38.51 48.25 -72.83
C GLY A 214 -38.37 46.85 -73.44
N VAL A 215 -38.04 45.83 -72.62
CA VAL A 215 -37.92 44.41 -73.04
C VAL A 215 -39.11 43.91 -73.84
N ALA A 216 -40.33 44.35 -73.51
CA ALA A 216 -41.57 43.99 -74.21
C ALA A 216 -41.57 44.38 -75.69
N TYR A 217 -40.76 45.36 -76.10
CA TYR A 217 -40.68 45.86 -77.47
C TYR A 217 -39.50 45.27 -78.26
N THR A 218 -38.72 44.36 -77.66
CA THR A 218 -37.60 43.68 -78.33
C THR A 218 -38.12 42.56 -79.26
N GLY A 219 -37.42 42.31 -80.37
CA GLY A 219 -37.88 41.38 -81.42
C GLY A 219 -38.14 39.95 -80.97
N ASN A 220 -37.51 39.48 -79.88
CA ASN A 220 -37.76 38.16 -79.31
C ASN A 220 -39.09 38.07 -78.52
N ASN A 221 -39.55 39.20 -77.94
CA ASN A 221 -40.81 39.29 -77.18
C ASN A 221 -41.98 39.76 -78.04
N VAL A 222 -41.70 40.44 -79.15
CA VAL A 222 -42.69 40.79 -80.17
C VAL A 222 -42.87 39.58 -81.10
N GLN A 223 -43.53 38.53 -80.63
CA GLN A 223 -43.92 37.43 -81.50
C GLN A 223 -44.79 37.98 -82.64
N ARG A 224 -44.39 37.74 -83.90
CA ARG A 224 -45.38 37.62 -84.97
C ARG A 224 -46.31 36.46 -84.56
N PRO A 225 -47.64 36.59 -84.64
CA PRO A 225 -48.51 35.45 -84.44
C PRO A 225 -48.06 34.34 -85.39
N GLN A 226 -47.71 33.18 -84.84
CA GLN A 226 -47.55 31.99 -85.66
C GLN A 226 -48.90 31.74 -86.32
N PRO A 227 -48.96 31.49 -87.65
CA PRO A 227 -50.19 30.96 -88.24
C PRO A 227 -50.57 29.67 -87.49
N PRO A 228 -51.87 29.37 -87.37
CA PRO A 228 -52.32 28.16 -86.67
C PRO A 228 -51.59 26.94 -87.25
N PRO A 229 -51.27 25.93 -86.42
CA PRO A 229 -50.58 24.74 -86.90
C PRO A 229 -51.42 24.10 -88.02
N HIS A 230 -50.89 24.13 -89.24
CA HIS A 230 -51.36 23.19 -90.25
C HIS A 230 -50.87 21.80 -89.84
N ASP A 231 -51.74 20.79 -89.93
CA ASP A 231 -51.39 19.37 -89.77
C ASP A 231 -50.26 19.00 -90.74
N HIS A 232 -49.04 19.20 -90.28
CA HIS A 232 -47.82 18.77 -90.95
C HIS A 232 -47.15 17.80 -90.00
N GLN A 233 -47.17 16.52 -90.39
CA GLN A 233 -46.31 15.49 -89.80
C GLN A 233 -44.88 16.04 -89.78
N GLU A 234 -44.29 16.20 -88.60
CA GLU A 234 -42.90 16.65 -88.49
C GLU A 234 -42.00 15.67 -89.25
N PRO A 235 -41.17 16.12 -90.21
CA PRO A 235 -40.15 15.26 -90.75
C PRO A 235 -39.17 14.96 -89.62
N GLU A 236 -39.00 13.68 -89.31
CA GLU A 236 -38.09 13.17 -88.28
C GLU A 236 -36.65 13.63 -88.59
N TRP A 237 -36.19 14.68 -87.92
CA TRP A 237 -34.83 15.19 -88.08
C TRP A 237 -33.88 14.32 -87.26
N ASP A 238 -33.09 13.49 -87.95
CA ASP A 238 -32.09 12.63 -87.33
C ASP A 238 -30.96 13.47 -86.70
N THR A 239 -31.06 13.72 -85.40
CA THR A 239 -30.07 14.46 -84.59
C THR A 239 -28.82 13.65 -84.26
N ARG A 240 -28.72 12.39 -84.71
CA ARG A 240 -27.52 11.56 -84.50
C ARG A 240 -26.26 12.15 -85.12
N MET A 241 -26.38 13.03 -86.12
CA MET A 241 -25.25 13.72 -86.75
C MET A 241 -24.77 14.96 -85.99
N ALA A 242 -25.56 15.50 -85.06
CA ALA A 242 -25.19 16.71 -84.30
C ALA A 242 -24.27 16.41 -83.10
N TYR A 243 -24.25 15.15 -82.65
CA TYR A 243 -23.29 14.67 -81.66
C TYR A 243 -22.10 14.02 -82.38
N LEU A 244 -21.10 14.83 -82.74
CA LEU A 244 -19.75 14.29 -82.89
C LEU A 244 -19.31 13.77 -81.52
N SER A 245 -19.33 12.45 -81.34
CA SER A 245 -18.66 11.82 -80.22
C SER A 245 -17.17 12.14 -80.33
N TYR A 246 -16.63 12.81 -79.31
CA TYR A 246 -15.19 12.97 -79.15
C TYR A 246 -14.59 11.56 -79.04
N HIS A 247 -14.01 11.08 -80.13
CA HIS A 247 -13.14 9.92 -80.09
C HIS A 247 -11.86 10.38 -79.40
N ILE A 248 -11.83 10.23 -78.07
CA ILE A 248 -10.59 10.26 -77.30
C ILE A 248 -9.73 9.16 -77.90
N GLY A 249 -8.77 9.56 -78.75
CA GLY A 249 -7.87 8.65 -79.41
C GLY A 249 -7.23 7.74 -78.38
N GLU A 250 -7.30 6.44 -78.63
CA GLU A 250 -6.59 5.43 -77.86
C GLU A 250 -5.10 5.81 -77.80
N VAL A 251 -4.64 6.23 -76.63
CA VAL A 251 -3.22 6.32 -76.33
C VAL A 251 -2.72 4.88 -76.33
N ARG A 252 -2.12 4.46 -77.44
CA ARG A 252 -1.41 3.19 -77.57
C ARG A 252 -0.22 3.22 -76.61
N VAL A 253 -0.40 2.68 -75.41
CA VAL A 253 0.69 2.35 -74.49
C VAL A 253 1.45 1.17 -75.11
N HIS A 254 2.57 1.45 -75.77
CA HIS A 254 3.52 0.40 -76.14
C HIS A 254 4.17 -0.13 -74.86
N SER A 255 3.82 -1.36 -74.49
CA SER A 255 4.55 -2.14 -73.49
C SER A 255 5.95 -2.46 -74.03
N LEU A 256 6.97 -1.88 -73.42
CA LEU A 256 8.35 -2.35 -73.54
C LEU A 256 8.67 -3.19 -72.31
N SER A 257 8.50 -4.51 -72.45
CA SER A 257 9.18 -5.49 -71.61
C SER A 257 9.17 -6.83 -72.34
N GLU A 258 10.25 -7.12 -73.05
CA GLU A 258 10.86 -8.46 -73.11
C GLU A 258 12.09 -8.40 -74.03
N ARG A 259 13.27 -8.48 -73.43
CA ARG A 259 14.46 -9.12 -74.02
C ARG A 259 15.45 -9.42 -72.90
N SER A 260 15.67 -10.74 -72.76
CA SER A 260 16.76 -11.52 -72.14
C SER A 260 17.77 -10.83 -71.24
#